data_AF-A0A943NZ76-F1
#
_entry.id   AF-A0A943NZ76-F1
#
_cell.length_a   1.000
_cell.length_b   1.000
_cell.length_c   1.000
_cell.angle_alpha   90.00
_cell.angle_beta   90.00
_cell.angle_gamma   90.00
#
_symmetry.space_group_name_H-M   'P 1'
#
loop_
_entity.id
_entity.type
_entity.pdbx_description
1 polymer ?
#
loop_
_entity_poly.entity_id
_entity_poly.type
_entity_poly.pdbx_seq_one_letter_code
_entity_poly.pdbx_strand_id
1 'polypeptide(L)'
;MADEGKYYDIYKCIARCPAEKDAFASHMLTAELAKLNDELGIPDCLRKVGVKEEVFEAMAADAMKSGNIAVNPRITTKEDIIALYKKAF
;
A
#
# COMPACT_ATOMS: atom_id res chain seq x y z
N MET A 1 -7.79 8.76 -12.46
CA MET A 1 -9.09 8.90 -11.77
C MET A 1 -8.79 9.11 -10.29
N ALA A 2 -9.21 10.23 -9.73
CA ALA A 2 -8.98 10.59 -8.34
C ALA A 2 -9.94 9.83 -7.42
N ASP A 3 -9.53 9.60 -6.17
CA ASP A 3 -10.33 8.96 -5.13
C ASP A 3 -11.66 9.70 -4.91
N GLU A 4 -12.80 8.99 -5.01
CA GLU A 4 -14.16 9.51 -4.80
C GLU A 4 -14.49 9.71 -3.30
N GLY A 5 -13.49 9.78 -2.44
CA GLY A 5 -13.61 9.86 -0.99
C GLY A 5 -13.55 8.51 -0.27
N LYS A 6 -13.22 7.42 -0.99
CA LYS A 6 -13.10 6.08 -0.38
C LYS A 6 -11.97 6.03 0.63
N TYR A 7 -10.89 6.80 0.44
CA TYR A 7 -9.81 6.86 1.43
C TYR A 7 -10.27 7.51 2.74
N TYR A 8 -11.16 8.52 2.68
CA TYR A 8 -11.74 9.08 3.89
C TYR A 8 -12.65 8.06 4.61
N ASP A 9 -13.44 7.30 3.85
CA ASP A 9 -14.31 6.28 4.40
C ASP A 9 -13.55 5.13 5.09
N ILE A 10 -12.37 4.78 4.60
CA ILE A 10 -11.48 3.82 5.27
C ILE A 10 -10.83 4.48 6.49
N TYR A 11 -10.31 5.70 6.34
CA TYR A 11 -9.63 6.44 7.40
C TYR A 11 -10.50 6.60 8.65
N LYS A 12 -11.76 7.01 8.50
CA LYS A 12 -12.69 7.19 9.64
C LYS A 12 -12.97 5.90 10.42
N CYS A 13 -12.78 4.73 9.79
CA CYS A 13 -13.01 3.43 10.41
C CYS A 13 -11.81 2.96 11.25
N ILE A 14 -10.60 3.41 10.92
CA ILE A 14 -9.36 2.92 11.55
C ILE A 14 -8.69 3.96 12.45
N ALA A 15 -8.89 5.26 12.16
CA ALA A 15 -8.28 6.32 12.93
C ALA A 15 -8.91 6.40 14.32
N ARG A 16 -8.09 6.46 15.37
CA ARG A 16 -8.58 6.60 16.75
C ARG A 16 -9.29 7.92 17.00
N CYS A 17 -8.87 8.98 16.30
CA CYS A 17 -9.47 10.30 16.33
C CYS A 17 -9.45 10.87 14.90
N PRO A 18 -10.46 10.55 14.08
CA PRO A 18 -10.48 10.97 12.68
C PRO A 18 -10.65 12.49 12.58
N ALA A 19 -9.86 13.13 11.72
CA ALA A 19 -10.11 14.51 11.31
C ALA A 19 -11.41 14.62 10.48
N GLU A 20 -12.00 15.82 10.48
CA GLU A 20 -13.12 16.15 9.61
C GLU A 20 -12.77 16.01 8.13
N LYS A 21 -13.77 15.74 7.29
CA LYS A 21 -13.58 15.44 5.86
C LYS A 21 -12.85 16.54 5.10
N ASP A 22 -13.14 17.80 5.43
CA ASP A 22 -12.52 18.96 4.76
C ASP A 22 -11.05 19.15 5.15
N ALA A 23 -10.64 18.60 6.29
CA ALA A 23 -9.25 18.60 6.76
C ALA A 23 -8.49 17.31 6.38
N PHE A 24 -9.17 16.32 5.81
CA PHE A 24 -8.57 15.05 5.45
C PHE A 24 -7.64 15.17 4.24
N ALA A 25 -6.47 14.54 4.34
CA ALA A 25 -5.59 14.29 3.22
C ALA A 25 -5.23 12.80 3.17
N SER A 26 -5.07 12.24 1.96
CA SER A 26 -4.85 10.80 1.76
C SER A 26 -3.64 10.22 2.51
N HIS A 27 -2.61 11.03 2.76
CA HIS A 27 -1.45 10.61 3.53
C HIS A 27 -1.78 10.30 5.00
N MET A 28 -2.84 10.89 5.56
CA MET A 28 -3.31 10.60 6.92
C MET A 28 -3.77 9.14 7.04
N LEU A 29 -4.45 8.61 6.02
CA LEU A 29 -4.78 7.18 5.96
C LEU A 29 -3.52 6.31 5.93
N THR A 30 -2.52 6.68 5.12
CA THR A 30 -1.28 5.90 5.05
C THR A 30 -0.50 5.90 6.37
N ALA A 31 -0.56 7.00 7.12
CA ALA A 31 0.06 7.11 8.43
C ALA A 31 -0.66 6.24 9.48
N GLU A 32 -2.00 6.23 9.51
CA GLU A 32 -2.77 5.36 10.40
C GLU A 32 -2.54 3.87 10.09
N LEU A 33 -2.45 3.50 8.80
CA LEU A 33 -2.14 2.12 8.40
C LEU A 33 -0.72 1.71 8.84
N ALA A 34 0.27 2.59 8.70
CA ALA A 34 1.63 2.32 9.16
C ALA A 34 1.69 2.13 10.69
N LYS A 35 0.99 2.99 11.43
CA LYS A 35 0.87 2.88 12.89
C LYS A 35 0.16 1.60 13.32
N LEU A 36 -0.93 1.24 12.65
CA LEU A 36 -1.66 -0.01 12.93
C LEU A 36 -0.78 -1.24 12.69
N ASN A 37 0.00 -1.26 11.60
CA ASN A 37 0.95 -2.34 11.34
C ASN A 37 2.00 -2.47 12.45
N ASP A 38 2.54 -1.37 12.94
CA ASP A 38 3.49 -1.35 14.07
C ASP A 38 2.85 -1.88 15.36
N GLU A 39 1.63 -1.45 15.69
CA GLU A 39 0.87 -1.93 16.86
C GLU A 39 0.58 -3.45 16.81
N LEU A 40 0.45 -4.01 15.60
CA LEU A 40 0.25 -5.44 15.37
C LEU A 40 1.57 -6.23 15.25
N GLY A 41 2.72 -5.56 15.29
CA GLY A 41 4.04 -6.20 15.14
C GLY A 41 4.34 -6.69 13.72
N ILE A 42 3.69 -6.11 12.69
CA ILE A 42 3.95 -6.43 11.29
C ILE A 42 5.29 -5.77 10.88
N PRO A 43 6.24 -6.53 10.30
CA PRO A 43 7.50 -5.95 9.82
C PRO A 43 7.28 -4.83 8.80
N ASP A 44 7.98 -3.72 8.99
CA ASP A 44 7.85 -2.49 8.19
C ASP A 44 8.47 -2.57 6.78
N CYS A 45 9.28 -3.60 6.50
CA CYS A 45 9.92 -3.75 5.19
C CYS A 45 10.15 -5.21 4.79
N LEU A 46 10.27 -5.42 3.47
CA LEU A 46 10.50 -6.72 2.85
C LEU A 46 11.81 -7.37 3.32
N ARG A 47 12.85 -6.57 3.60
CA ARG A 47 14.14 -7.07 4.09
C ARG A 47 14.00 -7.80 5.44
N LYS A 48 13.14 -7.33 6.34
CA LYS A 48 12.94 -7.95 7.67
C LYS A 48 12.29 -9.33 7.61
N VAL A 49 11.63 -9.67 6.49
CA VAL A 49 11.03 -10.99 6.25
C VAL A 49 11.85 -11.84 5.28
N GLY A 50 13.10 -11.46 4.99
CA GLY A 50 14.05 -12.27 4.24
C GLY A 50 13.95 -12.14 2.71
N VAL A 51 13.19 -11.19 2.18
CA VAL A 51 13.21 -10.88 0.74
C VAL A 51 14.55 -10.27 0.37
N LYS A 52 15.00 -10.51 -0.85
CA LYS A 52 16.22 -9.96 -1.43
C LYS A 52 15.89 -9.20 -2.71
N GLU A 53 16.64 -8.14 -3.01
CA GLU A 53 16.43 -7.35 -4.23
C GLU A 53 16.57 -8.19 -5.51
N GLU A 54 17.43 -9.22 -5.49
CA GLU A 54 17.66 -10.14 -6.62
C GLU A 54 16.41 -10.89 -7.08
N VAL A 55 15.38 -11.03 -6.23
CA VAL A 55 14.13 -11.72 -6.57
C VAL A 55 12.99 -10.79 -7.00
N PHE A 56 13.17 -9.46 -6.98
CA PHE A 56 12.11 -8.51 -7.33
C PHE A 56 11.56 -8.70 -8.74
N GLU A 57 12.43 -9.01 -9.70
CA GLU A 57 12.02 -9.26 -11.10
C GLU A 57 11.09 -10.48 -11.22
N ALA A 58 11.42 -11.56 -10.51
CA ALA A 58 10.62 -12.78 -10.49
C ALA A 58 9.29 -12.53 -9.77
N MET A 59 9.32 -11.89 -8.59
CA MET A 59 8.12 -11.54 -7.83
C MET A 59 7.17 -10.61 -8.61
N ALA A 60 7.71 -9.66 -9.38
CA ALA A 60 6.91 -8.76 -10.19
C ALA A 60 6.29 -9.50 -11.39
N ALA A 61 7.05 -10.38 -12.04
CA ALA A 61 6.53 -11.23 -13.11
C ALA A 61 5.40 -12.15 -12.63
N ASP A 62 5.50 -12.68 -11.42
CA ASP A 62 4.43 -13.50 -10.82
C ASP A 62 3.22 -12.67 -10.40
N ALA A 63 3.42 -11.48 -9.82
CA ALA A 63 2.33 -10.57 -9.48
C ALA A 63 1.51 -10.19 -10.73
N MET A 64 2.16 -9.96 -11.88
CA MET A 64 1.50 -9.64 -13.16
C MET A 64 0.58 -10.76 -13.68
N LYS A 65 0.74 -12.00 -13.21
CA LYS A 65 -0.15 -13.13 -13.58
C LYS A 65 -1.45 -13.15 -12.78
N SER A 66 -1.55 -12.36 -11.71
CA SER A 66 -2.74 -12.32 -10.86
C SER A 66 -3.90 -11.61 -11.55
N GLY A 67 -5.09 -12.20 -11.51
CA GLY A 67 -6.33 -11.55 -11.96
C GLY A 67 -6.63 -10.25 -11.18
N ASN A 68 -6.04 -10.08 -9.99
CA ASN A 68 -6.20 -8.86 -9.19
C ASN A 68 -5.57 -7.62 -9.85
N ILE A 69 -4.58 -7.79 -10.74
CA ILE A 69 -3.97 -6.69 -11.48
C ILE A 69 -4.99 -6.00 -12.40
N ALA A 70 -5.88 -6.79 -13.03
CA ALA A 70 -6.88 -6.27 -13.97
C ALA A 70 -7.96 -5.41 -13.30
N VAL A 71 -8.20 -5.60 -12.00
CA VAL A 71 -9.20 -4.85 -11.23
C VAL A 71 -8.59 -3.79 -10.32
N ASN A 72 -7.27 -3.57 -10.38
CA ASN A 72 -6.64 -2.46 -9.68
C ASN A 72 -7.12 -1.13 -10.29
N PRO A 73 -7.59 -0.15 -9.48
CA PRO A 73 -8.15 1.11 -9.99
C PRO A 73 -7.15 1.97 -10.77
N ARG A 74 -5.85 1.68 -10.64
CA ARG A 74 -4.78 2.24 -11.46
C ARG A 74 -4.21 1.14 -12.35
N ILE A 75 -4.05 1.40 -13.64
CA ILE A 75 -3.33 0.50 -14.54
C ILE A 75 -1.90 0.36 -14.01
N THR A 76 -1.52 -0.88 -13.70
CA THR A 76 -0.24 -1.21 -13.07
C THR A 76 0.63 -1.97 -14.08
N THR A 77 1.85 -1.48 -14.31
CA THR A 77 2.84 -2.22 -15.09
C THR A 77 3.77 -3.03 -14.19
N LYS A 78 4.60 -3.90 -14.79
CA LYS A 78 5.61 -4.65 -14.04
C LYS A 78 6.63 -3.70 -13.38
N GLU A 79 6.98 -2.62 -14.05
CA GLU A 79 7.92 -1.60 -13.57
C GLU A 79 7.36 -0.85 -12.37
N ASP A 80 6.05 -0.55 -12.36
CA ASP A 80 5.37 0.02 -11.19
C ASP A 80 5.50 -0.90 -9.97
N ILE A 81 5.31 -2.22 -10.15
CA ILE A 81 5.43 -3.21 -9.07
C ILE A 81 6.88 -3.27 -8.55
N ILE A 82 7.87 -3.28 -9.45
CA ILE A 82 9.28 -3.27 -9.06
C ILE A 82 9.62 -2.00 -8.27
N ALA A 83 9.12 -0.84 -8.71
CA ALA A 83 9.31 0.42 -7.99
C ALA A 83 8.66 0.38 -6.59
N LEU A 84 7.50 -0.26 -6.45
CA LEU A 84 6.86 -0.47 -5.15
C LEU A 84 7.68 -1.41 -4.24
N TYR A 85 8.22 -2.51 -4.77
CA TYR A 85 9.10 -3.38 -3.99
C TYR A 85 10.35 -2.64 -3.50
N LYS A 86 10.99 -1.84 -4.35
CA LYS A 86 12.12 -0.99 -3.95
C LYS A 86 11.77 0.03 -2.87
N LYS A 87 10.55 0.58 -2.91
CA LYS A 87 10.06 1.52 -1.89
C LYS A 87 9.74 0.84 -0.55
N ALA A 88 9.36 -0.43 -0.59
CA ALA A 88 8.98 -1.23 0.58
C ALA A 88 10.12 -2.10 1.15
N PHE A 89 11.34 -1.98 0.60
CA PHE A 89 12.52 -2.74 1.02
C PHE A 89 13.31 -2.02 2.10
#